data_AF-A0A1R4HZG3-F1
#
_entry.id   AF-A0A1R4HZG3-F1
#
_cell.length_a   1.000
_cell.length_b   1.000
_cell.length_c   1.000
_cell.angle_alpha   90.00
_cell.angle_beta   90.00
_cell.angle_gamma   90.00
#
_symmetry.space_group_name_H-M   'P 1'
#
loop_
_entity.id
_entity.type
_entity.pdbx_description
1 polymer ?
#
loop_
_entity_poly.entity_id
_entity_poly.type
_entity_poly.pdbx_seq_one_letter_code
_entity_poly.pdbx_strand_id
1 'polypeptide(L)'
;MPIARFSPFELLLLQSRSQVDTAKLLLLAWILVHRQHVSEGQRRRRLAQVCAHFRHGHELAPVMHIARQRDLKAIQLAAEVIRKECSEEHSLGVMHQAITVATDNGDLSLSNHYILRFVADLLNVLPTTLGTLFKELTGRALALPEDPSRDAYWRVHDADYYAQQARKAEEAARQAREAQEEAEQQEKRRQEEEAQRAHSKAQEKAERERARSDKSRNDKARKDQAHNDKARQQQERARRKEERERTKRQQQNSKSGSQKGSQQNSHQGYQNGYQHSHQQRSSTPPPPDRTTRALAVLELSPGVTQAEVRRAYRRMAQLHHPDRFYTQSEHQIALASARFQRIKSAYDYLMQTYR
;
A
#
# COMPACT_ATOMS: atom_id res chain seq x y z
N MET A 1 -5.29 52.45 17.12
CA MET A 1 -4.32 52.65 16.02
C MET A 1 -3.21 51.64 16.19
N PRO A 2 -3.01 50.65 15.30
CA PRO A 2 -1.81 49.83 15.38
C PRO A 2 -0.63 50.74 14.99
N ILE A 3 0.29 50.96 15.93
CA ILE A 3 1.56 51.62 15.65
C ILE A 3 2.22 50.78 14.56
N ALA A 4 2.43 51.37 13.37
CA ALA A 4 3.05 50.67 12.25
C ALA A 4 4.43 50.14 12.73
N ARG A 5 4.52 48.83 12.92
CA ARG A 5 5.78 48.17 13.25
C ARG A 5 6.56 48.07 11.95
N PHE A 6 7.44 49.05 11.73
CA PHE A 6 8.39 49.02 10.62
C PHE A 6 9.20 47.73 10.66
N SER A 7 9.46 47.16 9.48
CA SER A 7 10.36 46.00 9.38
C SER A 7 11.79 46.39 9.77
N PRO A 8 12.64 45.43 10.19
CA PRO A 8 14.03 45.72 10.52
C PRO A 8 14.79 46.40 9.37
N PHE A 9 14.47 46.05 8.13
CA PHE A 9 15.08 46.67 6.96
C PHE A 9 14.54 48.08 6.67
N GLU A 10 13.24 48.33 6.86
CA GLU A 10 12.68 49.69 6.75
C GLU A 10 13.32 50.65 7.75
N LEU A 11 13.53 50.20 9.00
CA LEU A 11 14.24 51.00 10.00
C LEU A 11 15.67 51.32 9.56
N LEU A 12 16.38 50.36 8.95
CA LEU A 12 17.72 50.58 8.41
C LEU A 12 17.71 51.59 7.26
N LEU A 13 16.75 51.50 6.34
CA LEU A 13 16.62 52.46 5.25
C LEU A 13 16.34 53.88 5.77
N LEU A 14 15.49 54.02 6.79
CA LEU A 14 15.18 55.31 7.40
C LEU A 14 16.38 55.92 8.16
N GLN A 15 17.24 55.09 8.73
CA GLN A 15 18.47 55.53 9.41
C GLN A 15 19.65 55.73 8.47
N SER A 16 19.54 55.25 7.23
CA SER A 16 20.63 55.30 6.25
C SER A 16 20.85 56.70 5.70
N ARG A 17 22.10 57.02 5.35
CA ARG A 17 22.46 58.26 4.62
C ARG A 17 22.17 58.16 3.12
N SER A 18 22.05 56.94 2.59
CA SER A 18 21.71 56.64 1.20
C SER A 18 20.91 55.33 1.17
N GLN A 19 19.65 55.44 0.77
CA GLN A 19 18.74 54.29 0.67
C GLN A 19 19.20 53.34 -0.44
N VAL A 20 19.64 53.88 -1.58
CA VAL A 20 20.18 53.12 -2.71
C VAL A 20 21.39 52.29 -2.30
N ASP A 21 22.35 52.88 -1.59
CA ASP A 21 23.57 52.16 -1.20
C ASP A 21 23.28 51.08 -0.15
N THR A 22 22.32 51.35 0.73
CA THR A 22 21.83 50.37 1.72
C THR A 22 21.12 49.19 1.04
N ALA A 23 20.33 49.47 0.01
CA ALA A 23 19.67 48.45 -0.80
C ALA A 23 20.68 47.61 -1.61
N LYS A 24 21.67 48.26 -2.25
CA LYS A 24 22.78 47.56 -2.93
C LYS A 24 23.55 46.67 -1.95
N LEU A 25 23.82 47.19 -0.75
CA LEU A 25 24.50 46.45 0.31
C LEU A 25 23.73 45.18 0.70
N LEU A 26 22.39 45.25 0.81
CA LEU A 26 21.58 44.07 1.11
C LEU A 26 21.66 43.02 0.00
N LEU A 27 21.59 43.42 -1.27
CA LEU A 27 21.72 42.48 -2.39
C LEU A 27 23.12 41.85 -2.46
N LEU A 28 24.19 42.62 -2.26
CA LEU A 28 25.56 42.10 -2.21
C LEU A 28 25.77 41.17 -0.99
N ALA A 29 25.20 41.50 0.16
CA ALA A 29 25.20 40.64 1.33
C ALA A 29 24.45 39.32 1.06
N TRP A 30 23.33 39.38 0.33
CA TRP A 30 22.58 38.19 -0.07
C TRP A 30 23.42 37.26 -0.96
N ILE A 31 24.14 37.79 -1.94
CA ILE A 31 25.09 37.02 -2.76
C ILE A 31 26.18 36.35 -1.89
N LEU A 32 26.73 37.07 -0.91
CA LEU A 32 27.77 36.55 0.00
C LEU A 32 27.27 35.43 0.90
N VAL A 33 26.02 35.49 1.38
CA VAL A 33 25.41 34.45 2.21
C VAL A 33 25.33 33.13 1.46
N HIS A 34 24.99 33.19 0.17
CA HIS A 34 24.82 32.02 -0.68
C HIS A 34 26.13 31.48 -1.28
N ARG A 35 27.27 32.02 -0.86
CA ARG A 35 28.58 31.43 -1.15
C ARG A 35 28.88 30.22 -0.28
N GLN A 36 29.27 29.15 -0.95
CA GLN A 36 29.79 27.93 -0.34
C GLN A 36 31.20 28.20 0.25
N HIS A 37 31.51 27.56 1.39
CA HIS A 37 32.84 27.55 2.01
C HIS A 37 33.41 28.91 2.47
N VAL A 38 32.58 29.91 2.80
CA VAL A 38 33.05 31.20 3.37
C VAL A 38 32.54 31.37 4.80
N SER A 39 33.46 31.61 5.76
CA SER A 39 33.09 31.88 7.15
C SER A 39 32.35 33.22 7.31
N GLU A 40 31.55 33.36 8.36
CA GLU A 40 30.80 34.60 8.61
C GLU A 40 31.73 35.82 8.75
N GLY A 41 32.89 35.66 9.40
CA GLY A 41 33.90 36.71 9.51
C GLY A 41 34.48 37.14 8.17
N GLN A 42 34.77 36.19 7.27
CA GLN A 42 35.22 36.49 5.90
C GLN A 42 34.14 37.19 5.08
N ARG A 43 32.87 36.77 5.19
CA ARG A 43 31.75 37.45 4.50
C ARG A 43 31.63 38.91 4.94
N ARG A 44 31.70 39.19 6.24
CA ARG A 44 31.64 40.56 6.78
C ARG A 44 32.81 41.42 6.30
N ARG A 45 34.04 40.89 6.33
CA ARG A 45 35.23 41.59 5.83
C ARG A 45 35.12 41.88 4.34
N ARG A 46 34.63 40.93 3.54
CA ARG A 46 34.45 41.12 2.10
C ARG A 46 33.38 42.14 1.79
N LEU A 47 32.24 42.08 2.48
CA LEU A 47 31.19 43.07 2.36
C LEU A 47 31.74 44.48 2.66
N ALA A 48 32.49 44.63 3.76
CA ALA A 48 33.14 45.90 4.13
C ALA A 48 34.10 46.43 3.05
N GLN A 49 34.86 45.55 2.39
CA GLN A 49 35.77 45.94 1.30
C GLN A 49 35.00 46.46 0.07
N VAL A 50 33.95 45.75 -0.35
CA VAL A 50 33.20 46.11 -1.57
C VAL A 50 32.33 47.35 -1.34
N CYS A 51 31.82 47.53 -0.13
CA CYS A 51 31.00 48.70 0.22
C CYS A 51 31.79 49.89 0.78
N ALA A 52 33.13 49.89 0.73
CA ALA A 52 33.95 50.98 1.28
C ALA A 52 33.59 52.37 0.70
N HIS A 53 33.08 52.41 -0.53
CA HIS A 53 32.68 53.65 -1.22
C HIS A 53 31.21 54.04 -0.99
N PHE A 54 30.43 53.21 -0.30
CA PHE A 54 28.99 53.40 -0.14
C PHE A 54 28.68 54.35 1.01
N ARG A 55 27.70 55.24 0.82
CA ARG A 55 27.30 56.23 1.84
C ARG A 55 26.11 55.73 2.65
N HIS A 56 26.22 54.53 3.25
CA HIS A 56 25.10 53.91 3.97
C HIS A 56 24.95 54.42 5.42
N GLY A 57 26.05 54.70 6.14
CA GLY A 57 26.03 55.39 7.44
C GLY A 57 25.56 54.57 8.65
N HIS A 58 25.34 53.26 8.49
CA HIS A 58 24.96 52.32 9.56
C HIS A 58 25.92 51.12 9.62
N GLU A 59 25.81 50.30 10.67
CA GLU A 59 26.58 49.06 10.81
C GLU A 59 26.21 48.00 9.75
N LEU A 60 27.18 47.15 9.38
CA LEU A 60 26.98 46.08 8.39
C LEU A 60 26.32 44.82 8.98
N ALA A 61 26.40 44.64 10.31
CA ALA A 61 25.90 43.44 10.97
C ALA A 61 24.39 43.23 10.82
N PRO A 62 23.52 44.26 10.96
CA PRO A 62 22.09 44.12 10.72
C PRO A 62 21.75 43.69 9.28
N VAL A 63 22.44 44.25 8.29
CA VAL A 63 22.21 43.90 6.87
C VAL A 63 22.62 42.47 6.59
N MET A 64 23.74 42.01 7.14
CA MET A 64 24.13 40.60 7.04
C MET A 64 23.10 39.69 7.72
N HIS A 65 22.57 40.10 8.87
CA HIS A 65 21.58 39.31 9.59
C HIS A 65 20.30 39.12 8.76
N ILE A 66 19.80 40.19 8.13
CA ILE A 66 18.62 40.16 7.25
C ILE A 66 18.87 39.27 6.03
N ALA A 67 20.04 39.41 5.38
CA ALA A 67 20.43 38.57 4.24
C ALA A 67 20.47 37.07 4.62
N ARG A 68 20.95 36.74 5.82
CA ARG A 68 21.01 35.36 6.33
C ARG A 68 19.63 34.77 6.60
N GLN A 69 18.69 35.60 7.09
CA GLN A 69 17.31 35.19 7.35
C GLN A 69 16.51 34.95 6.07
N ARG A 70 17.02 35.40 4.91
CA ARG A 70 16.32 35.32 3.61
C ARG A 70 14.95 36.00 3.68
N ASP A 71 14.89 37.16 4.34
CA ASP A 71 13.67 37.94 4.41
C ASP A 71 13.31 38.47 3.00
N LEU A 72 12.35 37.81 2.37
CA LEU A 72 11.90 38.13 1.02
C LEU A 72 11.31 39.53 0.93
N LYS A 73 10.67 40.03 2.01
CA LYS A 73 10.10 41.38 2.02
C LYS A 73 11.20 42.45 2.00
N ALA A 74 12.26 42.22 2.77
CA ALA A 74 13.43 43.11 2.76
C ALA A 74 14.14 43.11 1.41
N ILE A 75 14.31 41.93 0.78
CA ILE A 75 14.92 41.82 -0.55
C ILE A 75 14.05 42.50 -1.61
N GLN A 76 12.73 42.31 -1.55
CA GLN A 76 11.79 42.98 -2.44
C GLN A 76 11.88 44.51 -2.29
N LEU A 77 11.85 45.02 -1.05
CA LEU A 77 11.96 46.46 -0.81
C LEU A 77 13.29 47.02 -1.31
N ALA A 78 14.41 46.32 -1.11
CA ALA A 78 15.70 46.73 -1.66
C ALA A 78 15.68 46.76 -3.19
N ALA A 79 15.05 45.77 -3.83
CA ALA A 79 14.89 45.72 -5.27
C ALA A 79 14.04 46.90 -5.81
N GLU A 80 12.96 47.25 -5.12
CA GLU A 80 12.12 48.40 -5.45
C GLU A 80 12.89 49.73 -5.33
N VAL A 81 13.67 49.91 -4.25
CA VAL A 81 14.53 51.09 -4.06
C VAL A 81 15.56 51.19 -5.20
N ILE A 82 16.23 50.08 -5.54
CA ILE A 82 17.21 50.06 -6.63
C ILE A 82 16.55 50.39 -7.97
N ARG A 83 15.40 49.81 -8.30
CA ARG A 83 14.70 50.11 -9.57
C ARG A 83 14.25 51.56 -9.68
N LYS A 84 13.89 52.19 -8.55
CA LYS A 84 13.37 53.55 -8.53
C LYS A 84 14.47 54.60 -8.58
N GLU A 85 15.60 54.35 -7.93
CA GLU A 85 16.60 55.37 -7.64
C GLU A 85 17.99 55.08 -8.21
N CYS A 86 18.25 53.87 -8.76
CA CYS A 86 19.51 53.58 -9.44
C CYS A 86 19.44 54.07 -10.89
N SER A 87 20.35 54.97 -11.27
CA SER A 87 20.48 55.38 -12.67
C SER A 87 21.10 54.27 -13.54
N GLU A 88 20.81 54.32 -14.84
CA GLU A 88 21.35 53.38 -15.82
C GLU A 88 22.88 53.40 -15.86
N GLU A 89 23.51 54.57 -15.65
CA GLU A 89 24.97 54.70 -15.62
C GLU A 89 25.63 53.86 -14.52
N HIS A 90 24.95 53.68 -13.39
CA HIS A 90 25.48 52.91 -12.25
C HIS A 90 25.10 51.42 -12.31
N SER A 91 24.17 51.02 -13.19
CA SER A 91 23.69 49.64 -13.32
C SER A 91 24.82 48.64 -13.60
N LEU A 92 25.70 48.98 -14.55
CA LEU A 92 26.85 48.16 -14.93
C LEU A 92 27.88 48.07 -13.80
N GLY A 93 28.09 49.17 -13.05
CA GLY A 93 28.97 49.19 -11.89
C GLY A 93 28.47 48.29 -10.76
N VAL A 94 27.17 48.30 -10.48
CA VAL A 94 26.54 47.39 -9.50
C VAL A 94 26.65 45.94 -9.98
N MET A 95 26.41 45.69 -11.27
CA MET A 95 26.54 44.35 -11.84
C MET A 95 27.98 43.83 -11.75
N HIS A 96 28.98 44.67 -12.05
CA HIS A 96 30.39 44.33 -11.89
C HIS A 96 30.70 43.94 -10.44
N GLN A 97 30.26 44.75 -9.46
CA GLN A 97 30.45 44.43 -8.04
C GLN A 97 29.77 43.11 -7.65
N ALA A 98 28.55 42.87 -8.13
CA ALA A 98 27.82 41.64 -7.86
C ALA A 98 28.57 40.41 -8.40
N ILE A 99 29.11 40.48 -9.62
CA ILE A 99 29.91 39.41 -10.24
C ILE A 99 31.17 39.17 -9.41
N THR A 100 31.95 40.22 -9.12
CA THR A 100 33.17 40.12 -8.31
C THR A 100 32.89 39.41 -6.98
N VAL A 101 31.90 39.91 -6.24
CA VAL A 101 31.50 39.34 -4.94
C VAL A 101 31.11 37.86 -5.06
N ALA A 102 30.41 37.49 -6.12
CA ALA A 102 29.99 36.11 -6.37
C ALA A 102 31.17 35.19 -6.72
N THR A 103 32.21 35.67 -7.40
CA THR A 103 33.26 34.87 -8.04
C THR A 103 34.60 34.83 -7.32
N ASP A 104 34.87 35.72 -6.36
CA ASP A 104 36.23 36.03 -5.87
C ASP A 104 37.18 34.87 -5.55
N ASN A 105 36.71 33.65 -5.25
CA ASN A 105 37.57 32.54 -4.82
C ASN A 105 37.15 31.17 -5.38
N GLY A 106 36.36 31.09 -6.45
CA GLY A 106 35.97 29.79 -6.99
C GLY A 106 34.76 29.80 -7.92
N ASP A 107 34.26 28.61 -8.19
CA ASP A 107 33.09 28.40 -9.04
C ASP A 107 31.82 28.97 -8.40
N LEU A 108 30.89 29.44 -9.23
CA LEU A 108 29.64 29.99 -8.75
C LEU A 108 28.78 28.89 -8.14
N SER A 109 28.26 29.16 -6.94
CA SER A 109 27.18 28.34 -6.40
C SER A 109 25.95 28.42 -7.29
N LEU A 110 25.14 27.37 -7.26
CA LEU A 110 23.87 27.34 -7.99
C LEU A 110 22.97 28.53 -7.62
N SER A 111 22.87 28.87 -6.34
CA SER A 111 22.11 30.03 -5.89
C SER A 111 22.64 31.33 -6.49
N ASN A 112 23.97 31.51 -6.55
CA ASN A 112 24.57 32.73 -7.11
C ASN A 112 24.32 32.86 -8.61
N HIS A 113 24.23 31.74 -9.36
CA HIS A 113 23.83 31.78 -10.76
C HIS A 113 22.43 32.39 -10.96
N TYR A 114 21.46 32.09 -10.09
CA TYR A 114 20.12 32.65 -10.18
C TYR A 114 20.06 34.08 -9.62
N ILE A 115 20.74 34.35 -8.52
CA ILE A 115 20.77 35.69 -7.92
C ILE A 115 21.41 36.70 -8.88
N LEU A 116 22.52 36.35 -9.57
CA LEU A 116 23.15 37.27 -10.53
C LEU A 116 22.24 37.57 -11.73
N ARG A 117 21.50 36.57 -12.24
CA ARG A 117 20.53 36.80 -13.32
C ARG A 117 19.37 37.67 -12.86
N PHE A 118 18.84 37.41 -11.68
CA PHE A 118 17.83 38.26 -11.06
C PHE A 118 18.31 39.70 -10.90
N VAL A 119 19.55 39.91 -10.43
CA VAL A 119 20.14 41.25 -10.29
C VAL A 119 20.36 41.90 -11.67
N ALA A 120 20.75 41.14 -12.69
CA ALA A 120 20.87 41.66 -14.06
C ALA A 120 19.51 42.13 -14.60
N ASP A 121 18.46 41.31 -14.45
CA ASP A 121 17.09 41.67 -14.84
C ASP A 121 16.59 42.89 -14.06
N LEU A 122 16.89 42.95 -12.76
CA LEU A 122 16.56 44.08 -11.89
C LEU A 122 17.18 45.40 -12.37
N LEU A 123 18.43 45.32 -12.85
CA LEU A 123 19.22 46.44 -13.34
C LEU A 123 19.04 46.69 -14.85
N ASN A 124 18.13 45.97 -15.51
CA ASN A 124 17.87 46.03 -16.95
C ASN A 124 19.11 45.73 -17.82
N VAL A 125 20.00 44.86 -17.33
CA VAL A 125 21.20 44.40 -18.05
C VAL A 125 20.84 43.17 -18.87
N LEU A 126 21.01 43.25 -20.19
CA LEU A 126 20.71 42.13 -21.08
C LEU A 126 21.56 40.88 -20.75
N PRO A 127 21.03 39.66 -20.93
CA PRO A 127 21.78 38.42 -20.69
C PRO A 127 23.08 38.30 -21.48
N THR A 128 23.13 38.88 -22.69
CA THR A 128 24.34 38.95 -23.52
C THR A 128 25.40 39.83 -22.88
N THR A 129 25.03 41.03 -22.43
CA THR A 129 25.91 41.95 -21.69
C THR A 129 26.41 41.32 -20.39
N LEU A 130 25.53 40.67 -19.63
CA LEU A 130 25.89 39.94 -18.42
C LEU A 130 26.94 38.85 -18.74
N GLY A 131 26.73 38.07 -19.80
CA GLY A 131 27.67 37.03 -20.22
C GLY A 131 29.04 37.58 -20.62
N THR A 132 29.07 38.70 -21.34
CA THR A 132 30.31 39.39 -21.74
C THR A 132 31.06 39.92 -20.51
N LEU A 133 30.38 40.67 -19.64
CA LEU A 133 30.97 41.20 -18.40
C LEU A 133 31.50 40.08 -17.51
N PHE A 134 30.73 39.00 -17.37
CA PHE A 134 31.14 37.85 -16.58
C PHE A 134 32.41 37.20 -17.14
N LYS A 135 32.49 37.05 -18.47
CA LYS A 135 33.67 36.51 -19.15
C LYS A 135 34.88 37.42 -19.03
N GLU A 136 34.69 38.74 -19.14
CA GLU A 136 35.76 39.72 -18.96
C GLU A 136 36.34 39.68 -17.54
N LEU A 137 35.48 39.55 -16.52
CA LEU A 137 35.92 39.54 -15.12
C LEU A 137 36.49 38.22 -14.62
N THR A 138 35.98 37.09 -15.13
CA THR A 138 36.34 35.75 -14.62
C THR A 138 37.19 34.93 -15.58
N GLY A 139 37.32 35.38 -16.83
CA GLY A 139 37.95 34.62 -17.93
C GLY A 139 37.12 33.44 -18.44
N ARG A 140 35.97 33.12 -17.83
CA ARG A 140 35.12 31.98 -18.18
C ARG A 140 33.74 32.45 -18.65
N ALA A 141 33.14 31.71 -19.58
CA ALA A 141 31.75 31.99 -19.98
C ALA A 141 30.78 31.65 -18.85
N LEU A 142 29.73 32.46 -18.69
CA LEU A 142 28.66 32.18 -17.73
C LEU A 142 27.83 30.98 -18.22
N ALA A 143 27.97 29.84 -17.56
CA ALA A 143 27.21 28.64 -17.88
C ALA A 143 25.72 28.82 -17.55
N LEU A 144 24.87 28.05 -18.24
CA LEU A 144 23.46 27.93 -17.87
C LEU A 144 23.35 27.31 -16.47
N PRO A 145 22.44 27.80 -15.62
CA PRO A 145 22.24 27.21 -14.31
C PRO A 145 21.62 25.83 -14.49
N GLU A 146 22.08 24.88 -13.68
CA GLU A 146 21.42 23.59 -13.58
C GLU A 146 20.04 23.76 -12.92
N ASP A 147 19.07 22.90 -13.23
CA ASP A 147 17.69 23.01 -12.74
C ASP A 147 17.40 21.94 -11.68
N PRO A 148 17.31 22.30 -10.38
CA PRO A 148 17.00 21.36 -9.29
C PRO A 148 15.61 20.74 -9.38
N SER A 149 14.74 21.26 -10.22
CA SER A 149 13.40 20.71 -10.42
C SER A 149 13.44 19.45 -11.31
N ARG A 150 14.56 19.20 -12.00
CA ARG A 150 14.72 18.05 -12.89
C ARG A 150 15.36 16.88 -12.14
N ASP A 151 14.79 15.69 -12.33
CA ASP A 151 15.35 14.43 -11.82
C ASP A 151 16.81 14.22 -12.24
N ALA A 152 17.17 14.65 -13.46
CA ALA A 152 18.53 14.57 -13.98
C ALA A 152 19.58 15.30 -13.10
N TYR A 153 19.20 16.41 -12.45
CA TYR A 153 20.07 17.13 -11.52
C TYR A 153 20.43 16.24 -10.33
N TRP A 154 19.42 15.65 -9.69
CA TRP A 154 19.60 14.83 -8.49
C TRP A 154 20.34 13.53 -8.79
N ARG A 155 20.22 12.95 -10.00
CA ARG A 155 21.02 11.78 -10.38
C ARG A 155 22.53 12.03 -10.36
N VAL A 156 22.95 13.25 -10.69
CA VAL A 156 24.37 13.62 -10.72
C VAL A 156 24.85 14.03 -9.33
N HIS A 157 24.05 14.80 -8.59
CA HIS A 157 24.44 15.34 -7.29
C HIS A 157 24.20 14.39 -6.11
N ASP A 158 23.30 13.41 -6.25
CA ASP A 158 22.96 12.42 -5.22
C ASP A 158 22.98 11.00 -5.80
N ALA A 159 24.11 10.63 -6.41
CA ALA A 159 24.29 9.33 -7.04
C ALA A 159 24.08 8.16 -6.06
N ASP A 160 24.42 8.36 -4.78
CA ASP A 160 24.28 7.36 -3.74
C ASP A 160 22.81 7.04 -3.44
N TYR A 161 21.94 8.05 -3.39
CA TYR A 161 20.50 7.84 -3.22
C TYR A 161 19.92 6.96 -4.34
N TYR A 162 20.24 7.27 -5.60
CA TYR A 162 19.76 6.47 -6.74
C TYR A 162 20.38 5.08 -6.78
N ALA A 163 21.64 4.92 -6.38
CA ALA A 163 22.27 3.61 -6.27
C ALA A 163 21.58 2.73 -5.21
N GLN A 164 21.23 3.30 -4.05
CA GLN A 164 20.46 2.60 -3.03
C GLN A 164 19.04 2.25 -3.51
N GLN A 165 18.39 3.17 -4.22
CA GLN A 165 17.06 2.93 -4.77
C GLN A 165 17.07 1.81 -5.82
N ALA A 166 18.10 1.76 -6.67
CA ALA A 166 18.29 0.69 -7.64
C ALA A 166 18.48 -0.67 -6.96
N ARG A 167 19.32 -0.75 -5.92
CA ARG A 167 19.52 -1.99 -5.14
C ARG A 167 18.23 -2.49 -4.51
N LYS A 168 17.44 -1.60 -3.90
CA LYS A 168 16.13 -1.96 -3.33
C LYS A 168 15.16 -2.45 -4.41
N ALA A 169 15.19 -1.86 -5.60
CA ALA A 169 14.36 -2.30 -6.73
C ALA A 169 14.79 -3.69 -7.24
N GLU A 170 16.10 -3.96 -7.30
CA GLU A 170 16.64 -5.27 -7.65
C GLU A 170 16.29 -6.34 -6.62
N GLU A 171 16.42 -6.03 -5.32
CA GLU A 171 16.02 -6.92 -4.24
C GLU A 171 14.52 -7.21 -4.27
N ALA A 172 13.68 -6.19 -4.47
CA ALA A 172 12.23 -6.36 -4.60
C ALA A 172 11.87 -7.19 -5.85
N ALA A 173 12.56 -6.98 -6.97
CA ALA A 173 12.36 -7.76 -8.18
C ALA A 173 12.78 -9.22 -7.98
N ARG A 174 13.86 -9.47 -7.23
CA ARG A 174 14.30 -10.83 -6.87
C ARG A 174 13.29 -11.51 -5.96
N GLN A 175 12.83 -10.84 -4.91
CA GLN A 175 11.79 -11.35 -4.01
C GLN A 175 10.48 -11.64 -4.75
N ALA A 176 10.11 -10.79 -5.71
CA ALA A 176 8.93 -11.02 -6.54
C ALA A 176 9.07 -12.26 -7.43
N ARG A 177 10.27 -12.51 -7.99
CA ARG A 177 10.55 -13.73 -8.76
C ARG A 177 10.54 -14.97 -7.88
N GLU A 178 11.21 -14.93 -6.74
CA GLU A 178 11.22 -16.05 -5.78
C GLU A 178 9.79 -16.37 -5.30
N ALA A 179 8.98 -15.35 -4.99
CA ALA A 179 7.58 -15.54 -4.63
C ALA A 179 6.72 -16.11 -5.78
N GLN A 180 6.99 -15.72 -7.03
CA GLN A 180 6.34 -16.29 -8.20
C GLN A 180 6.72 -17.76 -8.38
N GLU A 181 7.99 -18.11 -8.27
CA GLU A 181 8.49 -19.48 -8.34
C GLU A 181 7.90 -20.36 -7.23
N GLU A 182 7.83 -19.86 -6.00
CA GLU A 182 7.20 -20.55 -4.87
C GLU A 182 5.69 -20.76 -5.11
N ALA A 183 4.99 -19.76 -5.64
CA ALA A 183 3.57 -19.86 -5.98
C ALA A 183 3.33 -20.92 -7.06
N GLU A 184 4.16 -20.95 -8.11
CA GLU A 184 4.09 -21.98 -9.16
C GLU A 184 4.37 -23.38 -8.62
N GLN A 185 5.37 -23.53 -7.72
CA GLN A 185 5.65 -24.81 -7.09
C GLN A 185 4.51 -25.28 -6.19
N GLN A 186 3.90 -24.37 -5.42
CA GLN A 186 2.72 -24.69 -4.62
C GLN A 186 1.53 -25.09 -5.48
N GLU A 187 1.32 -24.42 -6.61
CA GLU A 187 0.25 -24.77 -7.55
C GLU A 187 0.47 -26.16 -8.16
N LYS A 188 1.70 -26.47 -8.60
CA LYS A 188 2.07 -27.81 -9.09
C LYS A 188 1.84 -28.88 -8.02
N ARG A 189 2.28 -28.66 -6.78
CA ARG A 189 2.03 -29.60 -5.67
C ARG A 189 0.54 -29.80 -5.41
N ARG A 190 -0.27 -28.74 -5.44
CA ARG A 190 -1.73 -28.85 -5.29
C ARG A 190 -2.34 -29.65 -6.43
N GLN A 191 -1.91 -29.43 -7.67
CA GLN A 191 -2.37 -30.20 -8.83
C GLN A 191 -1.97 -31.68 -8.72
N GLU A 192 -0.74 -31.98 -8.28
CA GLU A 192 -0.29 -33.35 -8.03
C GLU A 192 -1.09 -34.03 -6.92
N GLU A 193 -1.30 -33.37 -5.78
CA GLU A 193 -2.12 -33.89 -4.68
C GLU A 193 -3.58 -34.13 -5.12
N GLU A 194 -4.15 -33.21 -5.91
CA GLU A 194 -5.50 -33.35 -6.45
C GLU A 194 -5.59 -34.52 -7.44
N ALA A 195 -4.60 -34.69 -8.31
CA ALA A 195 -4.50 -35.82 -9.22
C ALA A 195 -4.35 -37.16 -8.47
N GLN A 196 -3.53 -37.22 -7.41
CA GLN A 196 -3.40 -38.40 -6.56
C GLN A 196 -4.70 -38.74 -5.81
N ARG A 197 -5.41 -37.72 -5.30
CA ARG A 197 -6.73 -37.90 -4.68
C ARG A 197 -7.78 -38.36 -5.68
N ALA A 198 -7.74 -37.86 -6.91
CA ALA A 198 -8.63 -38.31 -7.98
C ALA A 198 -8.33 -39.77 -8.36
N HIS A 199 -7.05 -40.14 -8.46
CA HIS A 199 -6.61 -41.50 -8.78
C HIS A 199 -7.02 -42.51 -7.70
N SER A 200 -6.78 -42.20 -6.43
CA SER A 200 -7.20 -43.06 -5.31
C SER A 200 -8.72 -43.24 -5.24
N LYS A 201 -9.50 -42.16 -5.40
CA LYS A 201 -10.97 -42.26 -5.49
C LYS A 201 -11.44 -43.10 -6.68
N ALA A 202 -10.76 -43.00 -7.83
CA ALA A 202 -11.09 -43.81 -9.00
C ALA A 202 -10.78 -45.29 -8.77
N GLN A 203 -9.65 -45.61 -8.13
CA GLN A 203 -9.29 -46.98 -7.75
C GLN A 203 -10.30 -47.56 -6.76
N GLU A 204 -10.65 -46.83 -5.69
CA GLU A 204 -11.65 -47.28 -4.71
C GLU A 204 -13.02 -47.50 -5.37
N LYS A 205 -13.42 -46.62 -6.29
CA LYS A 205 -14.67 -46.79 -7.05
C LYS A 205 -14.63 -48.05 -7.93
N ALA A 206 -13.53 -48.29 -8.63
CA ALA A 206 -13.35 -49.48 -9.47
C ALA A 206 -13.36 -50.77 -8.63
N GLU A 207 -12.75 -50.75 -7.44
CA GLU A 207 -12.77 -51.88 -6.51
C GLU A 207 -14.18 -52.15 -5.98
N ARG A 208 -14.93 -51.11 -5.59
CA ARG A 208 -16.34 -51.22 -5.20
C ARG A 208 -17.21 -51.77 -6.32
N GLU A 209 -16.97 -51.37 -7.57
CA GLU A 209 -17.69 -51.90 -8.74
C GLU A 209 -17.37 -53.38 -8.99
N ARG A 210 -16.10 -53.78 -8.87
CA ARG A 210 -15.68 -55.20 -8.94
C ARG A 210 -16.34 -56.03 -7.84
N ALA A 211 -16.30 -55.56 -6.59
CA ALA A 211 -16.94 -56.25 -5.46
C ALA A 211 -18.47 -56.39 -5.65
N ARG A 212 -19.14 -55.37 -6.21
CA ARG A 212 -20.57 -55.44 -6.58
C ARG A 212 -20.83 -56.47 -7.69
N SER A 213 -19.97 -56.52 -8.71
CA SER A 213 -20.05 -57.48 -9.80
C SER A 213 -19.87 -58.92 -9.29
N ASP A 214 -18.87 -59.15 -8.44
CA ASP A 214 -18.61 -60.46 -7.85
C ASP A 214 -19.73 -60.91 -6.91
N LYS A 215 -20.30 -59.99 -6.11
CA LYS A 215 -21.49 -60.27 -5.31
C LYS A 215 -22.70 -60.65 -6.18
N SER A 216 -22.95 -59.92 -7.26
CA SER A 216 -24.01 -60.23 -8.22
C SER A 216 -23.82 -61.60 -8.89
N ARG A 217 -22.58 -61.93 -9.29
CA ARG A 217 -22.22 -63.25 -9.83
C ARG A 217 -22.47 -64.36 -8.82
N ASN A 218 -22.07 -64.16 -7.57
CA ASN A 218 -22.27 -65.15 -6.50
C ASN A 218 -23.76 -65.33 -6.15
N ASP A 219 -24.53 -64.24 -6.10
CA ASP A 219 -25.98 -64.28 -5.90
C ASP A 219 -26.69 -65.00 -7.04
N LYS A 220 -26.24 -64.82 -8.30
CA LYS A 220 -26.75 -65.57 -9.45
C LYS A 220 -26.43 -67.06 -9.33
N ALA A 221 -25.20 -67.42 -9.01
CA ALA A 221 -24.80 -68.82 -8.79
C ALA A 221 -25.59 -69.50 -7.67
N ARG A 222 -25.86 -68.79 -6.57
CA ARG A 222 -26.73 -69.28 -5.48
C ARG A 222 -28.17 -69.51 -5.93
N LYS A 223 -28.74 -68.61 -6.74
CA LYS A 223 -30.09 -68.78 -7.31
C LYS A 223 -30.15 -69.97 -8.25
N ASP A 224 -29.14 -70.17 -9.09
CA ASP A 224 -29.06 -71.30 -10.02
C ASP A 224 -28.94 -72.63 -9.27
N GLN A 225 -28.13 -72.69 -8.19
CA GLN A 225 -28.07 -73.85 -7.29
C GLN A 225 -29.43 -74.14 -6.64
N ALA A 226 -30.08 -73.13 -6.06
CA ALA A 226 -31.39 -73.29 -5.45
C ALA A 226 -32.48 -73.72 -6.46
N HIS A 227 -32.38 -73.29 -7.71
CA HIS A 227 -33.27 -73.73 -8.78
C HIS A 227 -33.06 -75.21 -9.12
N ASN A 228 -31.80 -75.63 -9.25
CA ASN A 228 -31.45 -77.04 -9.50
C ASN A 228 -31.88 -77.95 -8.34
N ASP A 229 -31.70 -77.52 -7.09
CA ASP A 229 -32.14 -78.26 -5.91
C ASP A 229 -33.67 -78.40 -5.87
N LYS A 230 -34.41 -77.33 -6.20
CA LYS A 230 -35.88 -77.39 -6.35
C LYS A 230 -36.32 -78.33 -7.46
N ALA A 231 -35.65 -78.30 -8.62
CA ALA A 231 -35.94 -79.21 -9.73
C ALA A 231 -35.71 -80.68 -9.32
N ARG A 232 -34.62 -80.94 -8.58
CA ARG A 232 -34.32 -82.28 -8.04
C ARG A 232 -35.38 -82.74 -7.04
N GLN A 233 -35.78 -81.88 -6.10
CA GLN A 233 -36.87 -82.17 -5.16
C GLN A 233 -38.21 -82.39 -5.86
N GLN A 234 -38.50 -81.65 -6.94
CA GLN A 234 -39.72 -81.84 -7.73
C GLN A 234 -39.72 -83.19 -8.45
N GLN A 235 -38.59 -83.60 -9.05
CA GLN A 235 -38.44 -84.93 -9.64
C GLN A 235 -38.62 -86.03 -8.59
N GLU A 236 -38.06 -85.84 -7.40
CA GLU A 236 -38.19 -86.81 -6.29
C GLU A 236 -39.63 -86.89 -5.77
N ARG A 237 -40.31 -85.74 -5.65
CA ARG A 237 -41.75 -85.67 -5.34
C ARG A 237 -42.62 -86.27 -6.43
N ALA A 238 -42.27 -86.10 -7.70
CA ALA A 238 -42.97 -86.71 -8.84
C ALA A 238 -42.85 -88.23 -8.80
N ARG A 239 -41.64 -88.76 -8.55
CA ARG A 239 -41.41 -90.20 -8.33
C ARG A 239 -42.24 -90.74 -7.16
N ARG A 240 -42.21 -90.04 -6.00
CA ARG A 240 -43.05 -90.40 -4.85
C ARG A 240 -44.56 -90.30 -5.14
N LYS A 241 -44.98 -89.36 -5.99
CA LYS A 241 -46.37 -89.23 -6.44
C LYS A 241 -46.76 -90.37 -7.37
N GLU A 242 -45.93 -90.74 -8.34
CA GLU A 242 -46.16 -91.90 -9.22
C GLU A 242 -46.21 -93.20 -8.42
N GLU A 243 -45.36 -93.34 -7.41
CA GLU A 243 -45.37 -94.47 -6.49
C GLU A 243 -46.65 -94.48 -5.62
N ARG A 244 -47.06 -93.31 -5.12
CA ARG A 244 -48.35 -93.10 -4.43
C ARG A 244 -49.56 -93.31 -5.34
N GLU A 245 -49.48 -92.97 -6.62
CA GLU A 245 -50.55 -93.19 -7.61
C GLU A 245 -50.63 -94.65 -8.02
N ARG A 246 -49.50 -95.37 -8.10
CA ARG A 246 -49.49 -96.83 -8.25
C ARG A 246 -50.16 -97.51 -7.05
N THR A 247 -49.87 -97.07 -5.83
CA THR A 247 -50.52 -97.59 -4.61
C THR A 247 -52.00 -97.16 -4.51
N LYS A 248 -52.35 -95.94 -4.92
CA LYS A 248 -53.76 -95.48 -4.98
C LYS A 248 -54.57 -96.17 -6.08
N ARG A 249 -53.98 -96.49 -7.25
CA ARG A 249 -54.63 -97.29 -8.30
C ARG A 249 -54.98 -98.71 -7.82
N GLN A 250 -54.27 -99.25 -6.84
CA GLN A 250 -54.65 -100.49 -6.16
C GLN A 250 -55.76 -100.32 -5.12
N GLN A 251 -55.97 -99.12 -4.56
CA GLN A 251 -56.96 -98.86 -3.50
C GLN A 251 -58.24 -98.16 -3.99
N GLN A 252 -58.31 -97.72 -5.26
CA GLN A 252 -59.49 -97.09 -5.88
C GLN A 252 -60.44 -98.11 -6.56
N ASN A 253 -60.69 -99.26 -5.93
CA ASN A 253 -61.88 -100.11 -6.17
C ASN A 253 -62.83 -100.13 -4.96
N SER A 254 -62.85 -99.05 -4.16
CA SER A 254 -63.87 -98.87 -3.14
C SER A 254 -64.20 -97.39 -2.90
N LYS A 255 -65.43 -97.05 -3.26
CA LYS A 255 -66.30 -96.00 -2.68
C LYS A 255 -65.83 -94.54 -2.66
N SER A 256 -66.41 -93.79 -3.61
CA SER A 256 -67.37 -92.69 -3.39
C SER A 256 -67.15 -91.68 -2.25
N GLY A 257 -67.26 -90.39 -2.60
CA GLY A 257 -68.19 -89.51 -1.91
C GLY A 257 -67.63 -88.25 -1.24
N SER A 258 -68.01 -87.10 -1.82
CA SER A 258 -68.57 -85.92 -1.16
C SER A 258 -67.70 -84.95 -0.33
N GLN A 259 -67.72 -83.70 -0.81
CA GLN A 259 -68.09 -82.46 -0.09
C GLN A 259 -67.17 -81.75 0.91
N LYS A 260 -66.90 -80.48 0.52
CA LYS A 260 -67.12 -79.20 1.24
C LYS A 260 -66.28 -78.81 2.46
N GLY A 261 -66.03 -77.49 2.50
CA GLY A 261 -65.83 -76.68 3.73
C GLY A 261 -64.39 -76.22 3.87
N SER A 262 -64.02 -74.99 3.50
CA SER A 262 -64.24 -73.70 4.19
C SER A 262 -63.29 -73.45 5.35
N GLN A 263 -63.05 -72.15 5.61
CA GLN A 263 -62.48 -71.56 6.83
C GLN A 263 -60.96 -71.62 6.95
N GLN A 264 -60.24 -70.62 7.46
CA GLN A 264 -60.51 -69.25 7.91
C GLN A 264 -59.17 -68.73 8.44
N ASN A 265 -59.00 -67.40 8.49
CA ASN A 265 -58.26 -66.68 9.54
C ASN A 265 -56.77 -67.02 9.73
N SER A 266 -55.91 -66.22 10.34
CA SER A 266 -55.95 -64.93 11.03
C SER A 266 -54.46 -64.61 11.18
N HIS A 267 -54.01 -63.43 10.78
CA HIS A 267 -53.80 -62.31 11.71
C HIS A 267 -52.65 -62.52 12.71
N GLN A 268 -51.81 -61.47 12.74
CA GLN A 268 -51.28 -60.82 13.94
C GLN A 268 -49.85 -61.10 14.41
N GLY A 269 -49.23 -60.00 14.83
CA GLY A 269 -47.92 -59.85 15.47
C GLY A 269 -47.06 -58.84 14.70
N TYR A 270 -47.38 -57.54 14.66
CA TYR A 270 -47.10 -56.53 15.70
C TYR A 270 -45.78 -56.75 16.44
N GLN A 271 -44.88 -55.75 16.33
CA GLN A 271 -44.31 -54.92 17.41
C GLN A 271 -43.10 -54.16 16.84
N ASN A 272 -43.25 -52.93 16.32
CA ASN A 272 -43.24 -51.61 16.97
C ASN A 272 -42.51 -51.47 18.32
N GLY A 273 -41.68 -50.42 18.45
CA GLY A 273 -41.04 -50.00 19.71
C GLY A 273 -39.61 -49.50 19.49
N TYR A 274 -39.41 -48.28 18.98
CA TYR A 274 -39.09 -47.08 19.78
C TYR A 274 -37.93 -47.25 20.77
N GLN A 275 -36.86 -46.45 20.61
CA GLN A 275 -36.63 -45.40 21.60
C GLN A 275 -35.76 -44.25 21.09
N HIS A 276 -36.28 -43.07 21.39
CA HIS A 276 -35.62 -41.77 21.44
C HIS A 276 -34.71 -41.65 22.66
N SER A 277 -33.62 -40.89 22.52
CA SER A 277 -33.05 -39.97 23.52
C SER A 277 -31.99 -39.13 22.78
N HIS A 278 -32.09 -37.81 22.54
CA HIS A 278 -31.99 -36.68 23.50
C HIS A 278 -30.90 -36.94 24.56
N GLN A 279 -29.94 -36.08 24.87
CA GLN A 279 -29.75 -34.64 24.71
C GLN A 279 -28.35 -34.31 25.25
N GLN A 280 -27.79 -33.15 24.83
CA GLN A 280 -26.88 -32.22 25.53
C GLN A 280 -26.07 -31.51 24.43
N ARG A 281 -26.41 -30.30 23.93
CA ARG A 281 -26.51 -28.98 24.58
C ARG A 281 -25.36 -28.66 25.53
N SER A 282 -24.25 -28.20 24.96
CA SER A 282 -23.39 -27.19 25.57
C SER A 282 -23.70 -25.84 24.92
N SER A 283 -24.09 -24.87 25.75
CA SER A 283 -24.42 -23.51 25.36
C SER A 283 -23.15 -22.69 25.21
N THR A 284 -22.68 -22.51 23.99
CA THR A 284 -21.72 -21.46 23.62
C THR A 284 -22.52 -20.20 23.26
N PRO A 285 -22.19 -19.00 23.76
CA PRO A 285 -22.89 -17.78 23.34
C PRO A 285 -22.73 -17.60 21.82
N PRO A 286 -23.72 -17.03 21.11
CA PRO A 286 -23.56 -16.75 19.70
C PRO A 286 -22.33 -15.84 19.49
N PRO A 287 -21.52 -16.07 18.44
CA PRO A 287 -20.42 -15.18 18.11
C PRO A 287 -20.98 -13.75 17.96
N PRO A 288 -20.33 -12.72 18.52
CA PRO A 288 -20.81 -11.35 18.42
C PRO A 288 -21.00 -11.00 16.94
N ASP A 289 -22.15 -10.38 16.63
CA ASP A 289 -22.54 -9.96 15.28
C ASP A 289 -21.37 -9.24 14.59
N ARG A 290 -21.19 -9.49 13.29
CA ARG A 290 -20.07 -8.95 12.50
C ARG A 290 -20.05 -7.42 12.57
N THR A 291 -21.24 -6.82 12.69
CA THR A 291 -21.47 -5.40 12.95
C THR A 291 -20.91 -4.95 14.29
N THR A 292 -21.18 -5.69 15.37
CA THR A 292 -20.65 -5.40 16.72
C THR A 292 -19.13 -5.45 16.75
N ARG A 293 -18.52 -6.39 16.03
CA ARG A 293 -17.05 -6.48 15.91
C ARG A 293 -16.46 -5.29 15.16
N ALA A 294 -17.10 -4.87 14.07
CA ALA A 294 -16.64 -3.71 13.30
C ALA A 294 -16.78 -2.39 14.09
N LEU A 295 -17.85 -2.24 14.87
CA LEU A 295 -18.03 -1.09 15.77
C LEU A 295 -16.96 -1.08 16.87
N ALA A 296 -16.66 -2.24 17.47
CA ALA A 296 -15.62 -2.36 18.48
C ALA A 296 -14.22 -1.98 17.95
N VAL A 297 -13.91 -2.31 16.69
CA VAL A 297 -12.62 -1.92 16.04
C VAL A 297 -12.50 -0.40 15.87
N LEU A 298 -13.61 0.31 15.70
CA LEU A 298 -13.64 1.78 15.64
C LEU A 298 -13.92 2.44 17.01
N GLU A 299 -13.99 1.65 18.08
CA GLU A 299 -14.33 2.08 19.44
C GLU A 299 -15.69 2.82 19.52
N LEU A 300 -16.68 2.32 18.78
CA LEU A 300 -18.02 2.88 18.71
C LEU A 300 -19.04 1.98 19.41
N SER A 301 -20.04 2.60 20.03
CA SER A 301 -21.19 1.90 20.62
C SER A 301 -22.24 1.56 19.54
N PRO A 302 -23.10 0.55 19.76
CA PRO A 302 -24.23 0.26 18.86
C PRO A 302 -25.17 1.47 18.73
N GLY A 303 -25.69 1.73 17.53
CA GLY A 303 -26.65 2.82 17.27
C GLY A 303 -26.04 4.16 16.83
N VAL A 304 -24.75 4.18 16.48
CA VAL A 304 -24.05 5.36 15.95
C VAL A 304 -24.45 5.68 14.51
N THR A 305 -24.40 6.96 14.16
CA THR A 305 -24.71 7.45 12.81
C THR A 305 -23.52 7.26 11.86
N GLN A 306 -23.77 7.20 10.54
CA GLN A 306 -22.68 7.15 9.54
C GLN A 306 -21.69 8.32 9.65
N ALA A 307 -22.15 9.50 10.08
CA ALA A 307 -21.30 10.66 10.28
C ALA A 307 -20.27 10.43 11.40
N GLU A 308 -20.67 9.74 12.47
CA GLU A 308 -19.82 9.35 13.59
C GLU A 308 -18.84 8.24 13.21
N VAL A 309 -19.29 7.27 12.39
CA VAL A 309 -18.41 6.24 11.81
C VAL A 309 -17.30 6.88 10.97
N ARG A 310 -17.61 7.85 10.11
CA ARG A 310 -16.61 8.62 9.34
C ARG A 310 -15.65 9.40 10.23
N ARG A 311 -16.15 9.99 11.32
CA ARG A 311 -15.34 10.76 12.26
C ARG A 311 -14.38 9.85 13.04
N ALA A 312 -14.86 8.70 13.50
CA ALA A 312 -14.04 7.71 14.20
C ALA A 312 -12.97 7.12 13.30
N TYR A 313 -13.32 6.78 12.05
CA TYR A 313 -12.36 6.30 11.05
C TYR A 313 -11.22 7.31 10.83
N ARG A 314 -11.52 8.60 10.63
CA ARG A 314 -10.48 9.62 10.44
C ARG A 314 -9.54 9.74 11.65
N ARG A 315 -10.07 9.66 12.88
CA ARG A 315 -9.25 9.69 14.11
C ARG A 315 -8.34 8.46 14.20
N MET A 316 -8.90 7.26 13.99
CA MET A 316 -8.16 6.01 14.08
C MET A 316 -7.13 5.85 12.96
N ALA A 317 -7.45 6.32 11.76
CA ALA A 317 -6.53 6.36 10.62
C ALA A 317 -5.33 7.27 10.88
N GLN A 318 -5.52 8.45 11.47
CA GLN A 318 -4.43 9.36 11.84
C GLN A 318 -3.58 8.83 13.01
N LEU A 319 -4.17 8.05 13.92
CA LEU A 319 -3.47 7.46 15.06
C LEU A 319 -2.61 6.26 14.65
N HIS A 320 -3.10 5.43 13.73
CA HIS A 320 -2.46 4.18 13.32
C HIS A 320 -1.88 4.21 11.89
N HIS A 321 -1.69 5.40 11.31
CA HIS A 321 -1.09 5.50 9.97
C HIS A 321 0.35 4.96 9.97
N PRO A 322 0.72 4.06 9.03
CA PRO A 322 2.06 3.46 9.01
C PRO A 322 3.18 4.51 8.85
N ASP A 323 2.92 5.61 8.14
CA ASP A 323 3.87 6.72 7.93
C ASP A 323 4.29 7.41 9.23
N ARG A 324 3.45 7.36 10.28
CA ARG A 324 3.76 7.95 11.58
C ARG A 324 4.79 7.14 12.37
N PHE A 325 4.99 5.88 11.99
CA PHE A 325 5.91 4.95 12.64
C PHE A 325 7.13 4.62 11.77
N TYR A 326 7.36 5.37 10.68
CA TYR A 326 8.47 5.15 9.76
C TYR A 326 9.86 5.27 10.41
N THR A 327 9.98 6.05 11.50
CA THR A 327 11.21 6.20 12.28
C THR A 327 11.40 5.10 13.35
N GLN A 328 10.46 4.16 13.48
CA GLN A 328 10.50 3.07 14.46
C GLN A 328 10.88 1.72 13.82
N SER A 329 11.05 0.68 14.65
CA SER A 329 11.44 -0.65 14.19
C SER A 329 10.40 -1.28 13.25
N GLU A 330 10.86 -2.13 12.33
CA GLU A 330 10.04 -2.81 11.32
C GLU A 330 8.81 -3.53 11.90
N HIS A 331 8.96 -4.15 13.07
CA HIS A 331 7.85 -4.79 13.79
C HIS A 331 6.73 -3.81 14.19
N GLN A 332 7.07 -2.56 14.52
CA GLN A 332 6.08 -1.53 14.88
C GLN A 332 5.34 -1.03 13.64
N ILE A 333 6.03 -0.92 12.49
CA ILE A 333 5.42 -0.59 11.20
C ILE A 333 4.46 -1.70 10.76
N ALA A 334 4.86 -2.97 10.88
CA ALA A 334 4.00 -4.12 10.56
C ALA A 334 2.75 -4.17 11.46
N LEU A 335 2.90 -3.93 12.77
CA LEU A 335 1.77 -3.89 13.70
C LEU A 335 0.81 -2.73 13.40
N ALA A 336 1.35 -1.55 13.06
CA ALA A 336 0.55 -0.40 12.66
C ALA A 336 -0.19 -0.65 11.34
N SER A 337 0.47 -1.25 10.35
CA SER A 337 -0.14 -1.63 9.06
C SER A 337 -1.27 -2.65 9.24
N ALA A 338 -1.06 -3.70 10.03
CA ALA A 338 -2.09 -4.70 10.32
C ALA A 338 -3.29 -4.09 11.07
N ARG A 339 -3.06 -3.15 12.00
CA ARG A 339 -4.13 -2.41 12.68
C ARG A 339 -4.88 -1.48 11.73
N PHE A 340 -4.18 -0.76 10.86
CA PHE A 340 -4.77 0.13 9.87
C PHE A 340 -5.69 -0.61 8.89
N GLN A 341 -5.27 -1.79 8.42
CA GLN A 341 -6.10 -2.66 7.56
C GLN A 341 -7.38 -3.13 8.27
N ARG A 342 -7.30 -3.46 9.57
CA ARG A 342 -8.49 -3.81 10.38
C ARG A 342 -9.44 -2.63 10.54
N ILE A 343 -8.91 -1.43 10.78
CA ILE A 343 -9.70 -0.18 10.87
C ILE A 343 -10.42 0.11 9.55
N LYS A 344 -9.72 -0.01 8.43
CA LYS A 344 -10.30 0.20 7.09
C LYS A 344 -11.39 -0.81 6.76
N SER A 345 -11.13 -2.11 6.98
CA SER A 345 -12.13 -3.16 6.71
C SER A 345 -13.38 -3.04 7.58
N ALA A 346 -13.24 -2.62 8.84
CA ALA A 346 -14.38 -2.32 9.72
C ALA A 346 -15.19 -1.12 9.21
N TYR A 347 -14.54 -0.05 8.77
CA TYR A 347 -15.20 1.12 8.16
C TYR A 347 -15.95 0.75 6.87
N ASP A 348 -15.30 0.04 5.95
CA ASP A 348 -15.90 -0.36 4.68
C ASP A 348 -17.15 -1.24 4.90
N TYR A 349 -17.09 -2.16 5.87
CA TYR A 349 -18.23 -3.00 6.25
C TYR A 349 -19.38 -2.19 6.87
N LEU A 350 -19.08 -1.27 7.79
CA LEU A 350 -20.12 -0.44 8.43
C LEU A 350 -20.80 0.50 7.43
N MET A 351 -20.05 1.03 6.45
CA MET A 351 -20.63 1.85 5.38
C MET A 351 -21.56 1.09 4.44
N GLN A 352 -21.36 -0.22 4.27
CA GLN A 352 -22.24 -1.06 3.47
C GLN A 352 -23.50 -1.49 4.24
N THR A 353 -23.39 -1.62 5.56
CA THR A 353 -24.43 -2.26 6.39
C THR A 353 -25.34 -1.25 7.10
N TYR A 354 -24.82 -0.08 7.51
CA TYR A 354 -25.62 1.02 8.03
C TYR A 354 -26.13 1.87 6.86
N ARG A 355 -27.42 1.80 6.53
CA ARG A 355 -28.10 2.74 5.62
C ARG A 355 -28.87 3.79 6.39
#